data_AF-V5GU98-F1
#
_entry.id   AF-V5GU98-F1
#
_cell.length_a   1.000
_cell.length_b   1.000
_cell.length_c   1.000
_cell.angle_alpha   90.00
_cell.angle_beta   90.00
_cell.angle_gamma   90.00
#
_symmetry.space_group_name_H-M   'P 1'
#
loop_
_entity.id
_entity.type
_entity.pdbx_description
1 polymer ?
#
loop_
_entity_poly.entity_id
_entity_poly.type
_entity_poly.pdbx_seq_one_letter_code
_entity_poly.pdbx_strand_id
1 'polypeptide(L)'
;EKEALACFEKGISSISPAHGLELWLSYLEYVHRNCKDVEKEDKLFSQAIQQLEFENDPSYKLSRWHARILAKRGDISTARKIWNKIVRYPQVKGIIFIFRKRIFVQEVPTRRVNLSKKLPMNVGPIMFNRKVAG
;
A
#
# COMPACT_ATOMS: atom_id res chain seq x y z
N GLU A 1 -27.58 -4.53 10.13
CA GLU A 1 -26.43 -3.97 9.38
C GLU A 1 -26.73 -2.58 8.80
N LYS A 2 -27.80 -2.40 8.01
CA LYS A 2 -28.12 -1.12 7.34
C LYS A 2 -28.32 0.07 8.29
N GLU A 3 -28.95 -0.12 9.44
CA GLU A 3 -29.18 0.97 10.42
C GLU A 3 -27.90 1.50 11.05
N ALA A 4 -26.93 0.62 11.35
CA ALA A 4 -25.65 1.03 11.92
C ALA A 4 -24.83 1.85 10.91
N LEU A 5 -24.81 1.42 9.64
CA LEU A 5 -24.17 2.18 8.56
C LEU A 5 -24.79 3.58 8.41
N ALA A 6 -26.12 3.66 8.39
CA ALA A 6 -26.84 4.94 8.32
C ALA A 6 -26.54 5.85 9.51
N CYS A 7 -26.37 5.28 10.71
CA CYS A 7 -25.97 6.03 11.90
C CYS A 7 -24.56 6.62 11.76
N PHE A 8 -23.59 5.84 11.27
CA PHE A 8 -22.24 6.35 11.01
C PHE A 8 -22.23 7.45 9.95
N GLU A 9 -22.94 7.26 8.84
CA GLU A 9 -23.03 8.26 7.76
C GLU A 9 -23.65 9.58 8.25
N LYS A 10 -24.72 9.49 9.05
CA LYS A 10 -25.33 10.67 9.69
C LYS A 10 -24.37 11.32 10.68
N GLY A 11 -23.67 10.53 11.49
CA GLY A 11 -22.69 11.01 12.47
C GLY A 11 -21.56 11.79 11.80
N ILE A 12 -20.94 11.22 10.77
CA ILE A 12 -19.86 11.86 9.99
C ILE A 12 -20.35 13.17 9.36
N SER A 13 -21.56 13.16 8.81
CA SER A 13 -22.15 14.37 8.20
C SER A 13 -22.42 15.47 9.25
N SER A 14 -22.76 15.10 10.48
CA SER A 14 -23.10 16.05 11.55
C SER A 14 -21.90 16.75 12.20
N ILE A 15 -20.70 16.16 12.09
CA ILE A 15 -19.48 16.70 12.71
C ILE A 15 -18.57 17.43 11.70
N SER A 16 -19.00 17.53 10.44
CA SER A 16 -18.31 18.33 9.43
C SER A 16 -18.28 19.81 9.84
N PRO A 17 -17.14 20.52 9.73
CA PRO A 17 -15.90 20.13 9.05
C PRO A 17 -14.85 19.42 9.93
N ALA A 18 -15.05 19.33 11.24
CA ALA A 18 -14.16 18.65 12.17
C ALA A 18 -14.37 17.13 12.14
N HIS A 19 -14.04 16.51 11.00
CA HIS A 19 -14.17 15.07 10.81
C HIS A 19 -13.31 14.32 11.85
N GLY A 20 -13.97 13.67 12.81
CA GLY A 20 -13.30 12.95 13.89
C GLY A 20 -12.64 11.66 13.41
N LEU A 21 -11.32 11.54 13.60
CA LEU A 21 -10.54 10.34 13.28
C LEU A 21 -11.11 9.09 13.94
N GLU A 22 -11.50 9.17 15.21
CA GLU A 22 -12.02 8.03 15.96
C GLU A 22 -13.37 7.54 15.41
N LEU A 23 -14.26 8.45 14.96
CA LEU A 23 -15.53 8.06 14.34
C LEU A 23 -15.28 7.32 13.02
N TRP A 24 -14.36 7.83 12.20
CA TRP A 24 -13.96 7.17 10.95
C TRP A 24 -13.34 5.79 11.19
N LEU A 25 -12.49 5.64 12.22
CA LEU A 25 -11.91 4.36 12.58
C LEU A 25 -12.99 3.36 13.02
N SER A 26 -13.92 3.76 13.88
CA SER A 26 -15.04 2.90 14.28
C SER A 26 -15.93 2.51 13.10
N TYR A 27 -16.21 3.45 12.19
CA TYR A 27 -17.01 3.16 11.00
C TYR A 27 -16.32 2.13 10.09
N LEU A 28 -15.04 2.36 9.77
CA LEU A 28 -14.27 1.45 8.94
C LEU A 28 -14.04 0.10 9.61
N GLU A 29 -13.94 0.04 10.94
CA GLU A 29 -13.82 -1.22 11.68
C GLU A 29 -15.10 -2.03 11.61
N TYR A 30 -16.24 -1.35 11.74
CA TYR A 30 -17.55 -1.96 11.55
C TYR A 30 -17.69 -2.52 10.12
N VAL A 31 -17.34 -1.73 9.11
CA VAL A 31 -17.42 -2.16 7.70
C VAL A 31 -16.47 -3.32 7.42
N HIS A 32 -15.21 -3.24 7.85
CA HIS A 32 -14.22 -4.30 7.65
C HIS A 32 -14.63 -5.65 8.28
N ARG A 33 -15.35 -5.62 9.40
CA ARG A 33 -15.80 -6.84 10.10
C ARG A 33 -17.08 -7.43 9.51
N ASN A 34 -18.01 -6.58 9.08
CA ASN A 34 -19.37 -6.99 8.74
C ASN A 34 -19.64 -7.01 7.24
N CYS A 35 -19.05 -6.09 6.47
CA CYS A 35 -19.21 -6.03 5.03
C CYS A 35 -18.15 -6.89 4.34
N LYS A 36 -18.58 -7.80 3.45
CA LYS A 36 -17.69 -8.60 2.59
C LYS A 36 -17.34 -7.91 1.27
N ASP A 37 -17.89 -6.73 1.03
CA ASP A 37 -17.67 -5.95 -0.18
C ASP A 37 -16.36 -5.15 -0.08
N VAL A 38 -15.33 -5.72 -0.68
CA VAL A 38 -13.96 -5.17 -0.73
C VAL A 38 -13.94 -3.82 -1.45
N GLU A 39 -14.69 -3.67 -2.54
CA GLU A 39 -14.70 -2.42 -3.32
C GLU A 39 -15.35 -1.28 -2.55
N LYS A 40 -16.45 -1.58 -1.84
CA LYS A 40 -17.12 -0.60 -0.99
C LYS A 40 -16.21 -0.15 0.16
N GLU A 41 -15.49 -1.08 0.77
CA GLU A 41 -14.54 -0.78 1.83
C GLU A 41 -13.39 0.11 1.34
N ASP A 42 -12.82 -0.18 0.17
CA ASP A 42 -11.72 0.61 -0.40
C ASP A 42 -12.18 2.04 -0.80
N LYS A 43 -13.42 2.18 -1.28
CA LYS A 43 -14.03 3.50 -1.52
C LYS A 43 -14.19 4.30 -0.22
N LEU A 44 -14.65 3.65 0.85
CA LEU A 44 -14.79 4.28 2.17
C LEU A 44 -13.44 4.72 2.75
N PHE A 45 -12.39 3.90 2.61
CA PHE A 45 -11.04 4.31 3.01
C PHE A 45 -10.57 5.54 2.23
N SER A 46 -10.80 5.55 0.92
CA SER A 46 -10.43 6.69 0.06
C SER A 46 -11.15 7.97 0.48
N GLN A 47 -12.44 7.87 0.79
CA GLN A 47 -13.25 8.98 1.30
C GLN A 47 -12.75 9.49 2.64
N ALA A 48 -12.48 8.59 3.61
CA ALA A 48 -12.00 8.96 4.93
C ALA A 48 -10.65 9.70 4.86
N ILE A 49 -9.71 9.18 4.07
CA ILE A 49 -8.38 9.78 3.88
C ILE A 49 -8.48 11.16 3.26
N GLN A 50 -9.42 11.37 2.32
CA GLN A 50 -9.64 12.67 1.70
C GLN A 50 -10.24 13.69 2.67
N GLN A 51 -11.13 13.27 3.57
CA GLN A 51 -11.84 14.19 4.48
C GLN A 51 -11.06 14.57 5.74
N LEU A 52 -10.23 13.67 6.28
CA LEU A 52 -9.47 13.94 7.52
C LEU A 52 -8.25 14.84 7.27
N GLU A 53 -7.71 14.80 6.06
CA GLU A 53 -6.47 15.49 5.69
C GLU A 53 -5.34 15.28 6.73
N PHE A 54 -4.29 16.10 6.69
CA PHE A 54 -3.19 15.98 7.67
C PHE A 54 -3.60 16.47 9.07
N GLU A 55 -4.46 17.48 9.14
CA GLU A 55 -4.83 18.16 10.39
C GLU A 55 -5.53 17.22 11.38
N ASN A 56 -6.37 16.31 10.88
CA ASN A 56 -7.14 15.39 11.73
C ASN A 56 -6.53 13.97 11.83
N ASP A 57 -5.50 13.65 11.02
CA ASP A 57 -4.72 12.41 11.15
C ASP A 57 -3.21 12.66 10.94
N PRO A 58 -2.52 13.34 11.89
CA PRO A 58 -1.11 13.68 11.77
C PRO A 58 -0.20 12.45 11.73
N SER A 59 -0.70 11.31 12.20
CA SER A 59 0.02 10.04 12.22
C SER A 59 -0.25 9.16 11.01
N TYR A 60 -1.10 9.59 10.07
CA TYR A 60 -1.58 8.79 8.95
C TYR A 60 -2.10 7.40 9.36
N LYS A 61 -2.76 7.28 10.53
CA LYS A 61 -3.29 6.03 11.09
C LYS A 61 -4.20 5.33 10.08
N LEU A 62 -5.06 6.06 9.39
CA LEU A 62 -5.98 5.49 8.39
C LEU A 62 -5.26 5.00 7.15
N SER A 63 -4.38 5.83 6.58
CA SER A 63 -3.60 5.44 5.40
C SER A 63 -2.71 4.22 5.68
N ARG A 64 -2.11 4.15 6.88
CA ARG A 64 -1.32 2.99 7.33
C ARG A 64 -2.19 1.72 7.44
N TRP A 65 -3.40 1.87 7.95
CA TRP A 65 -4.31 0.73 8.09
C TRP A 65 -4.79 0.24 6.73
N HIS A 66 -5.20 1.14 5.83
CA HIS A 66 -5.61 0.79 4.46
C HIS A 66 -4.51 0.03 3.73
N ALA A 67 -3.27 0.53 3.78
CA ALA A 67 -2.14 -0.14 3.16
C ALA A 67 -1.84 -1.53 3.75
N ARG A 68 -2.11 -1.76 5.04
CA ARG A 68 -1.98 -3.10 5.66
C ARG A 68 -3.06 -4.05 5.16
N ILE A 69 -4.28 -3.57 4.98
CA ILE A 69 -5.38 -4.36 4.43
C ILE A 69 -5.07 -4.75 2.98
N LEU A 70 -4.65 -3.79 2.14
CA LEU A 70 -4.27 -4.05 0.75
C LEU A 70 -3.13 -5.07 0.64
N ALA A 71 -2.09 -4.94 1.48
CA ALA A 71 -0.99 -5.91 1.51
C ALA A 71 -1.48 -7.32 1.89
N LYS A 72 -2.37 -7.45 2.88
CA LYS A 72 -2.97 -8.74 3.25
C LYS A 72 -3.83 -9.35 2.14
N ARG A 73 -4.44 -8.51 1.29
CA ARG A 73 -5.20 -8.94 0.10
C ARG A 73 -4.31 -9.28 -1.10
N GLY A 74 -3.00 -9.06 -1.02
CA GLY A 74 -2.05 -9.29 -2.11
C GLY A 74 -1.81 -8.07 -3.03
N ASP A 75 -2.49 -6.94 -2.81
CA ASP A 75 -2.23 -5.70 -3.57
C ASP A 75 -1.08 -4.90 -2.95
N ILE A 76 0.12 -5.43 -3.16
CA ILE A 76 1.37 -4.87 -2.65
C ILE A 76 1.74 -3.58 -3.41
N SER A 77 1.34 -3.47 -4.67
CA SER A 77 1.64 -2.30 -5.51
C SER A 77 0.95 -1.06 -4.96
N THR A 78 -0.35 -1.15 -4.69
CA THR A 78 -1.12 -0.04 -4.14
C THR A 78 -0.74 0.25 -2.69
N ALA A 79 -0.53 -0.78 -1.88
CA ALA A 79 -0.01 -0.61 -0.52
C ALA A 79 1.32 0.17 -0.52
N ARG A 80 2.26 -0.17 -1.43
CA ARG A 80 3.54 0.54 -1.56
C ARG A 80 3.35 1.99 -1.98
N LYS A 81 2.41 2.30 -2.90
CA LYS A 81 2.11 3.68 -3.30
C LYS A 81 1.65 4.52 -2.11
N ILE A 82 0.76 3.97 -1.27
CA ILE A 82 0.28 4.66 -0.05
C ILE A 82 1.45 4.89 0.92
N TRP A 83 2.28 3.88 1.16
CA TRP A 83 3.46 4.04 2.01
C TRP A 83 4.46 5.05 1.48
N ASN A 84 4.72 5.07 0.18
CA ASN A 84 5.59 6.06 -0.44
C ASN A 84 5.06 7.49 -0.26
N LYS A 85 3.73 7.68 -0.19
CA LYS A 85 3.14 8.98 0.16
C LYS A 85 3.42 9.32 1.63
N ILE A 86 3.14 8.40 2.56
CA ILE A 86 3.35 8.61 4.01
C ILE A 86 4.82 8.91 4.33
N VAL A 87 5.77 8.20 3.70
CA VAL A 87 7.21 8.30 3.98
C VAL A 87 7.81 9.65 3.60
N ARG A 88 7.18 10.39 2.68
CA ARG A 88 7.64 11.72 2.26
C ARG A 88 7.51 12.75 3.37
N TYR A 89 6.71 12.48 4.40
CA TYR A 89 6.46 13.41 5.48
C TYR A 89 7.44 13.18 6.66
N PRO A 90 8.22 14.20 7.05
CA PRO A 90 9.29 14.06 8.04
C PRO A 90 8.77 13.68 9.44
N GLN A 91 7.54 14.09 9.79
CA GLN A 91 6.88 13.76 11.06
C GLN A 91 6.67 12.25 11.30
N VAL A 92 6.76 11.41 10.28
CA VAL A 92 6.50 9.96 10.38
C VAL A 92 7.79 9.11 10.33
N LYS A 93 8.97 9.73 10.19
CA LYS A 93 10.25 9.06 9.93
C LYS A 93 10.62 7.95 10.93
N GLY A 94 10.34 8.11 12.22
CA GLY A 94 10.64 7.11 13.25
C GLY A 94 9.77 5.83 13.17
N ILE A 95 8.53 5.94 12.69
CA ILE A 95 7.55 4.83 12.67
C ILE A 95 7.77 3.92 11.45
N ILE A 96 8.38 4.45 10.38
CA ILE A 96 8.58 3.78 9.09
C ILE A 96 9.53 2.58 9.20
N PHE A 97 10.54 2.63 10.08
CA PHE A 97 11.55 1.58 10.21
C PHE A 97 10.94 0.23 10.64
N ILE A 98 9.93 0.27 11.50
CA ILE A 98 9.24 -0.93 12.02
C ILE A 98 8.39 -1.59 10.93
N PHE A 99 7.72 -0.79 10.09
CA PHE A 99 6.82 -1.32 9.05
C PHE A 99 7.58 -1.96 7.89
N ARG A 100 8.65 -1.32 7.41
CA ARG A 100 9.45 -1.84 6.29
C ARG A 100 10.03 -3.21 6.62
N LYS A 101 10.41 -3.46 7.88
CA LYS A 101 10.84 -4.78 8.34
C LYS A 101 9.69 -5.78 8.49
N ARG A 102 8.48 -5.37 8.89
CA ARG A 102 7.40 -6.33 9.20
C ARG A 102 6.64 -6.86 7.98
N ILE A 103 6.52 -6.06 6.90
CA ILE A 103 5.81 -6.48 5.68
C ILE A 103 6.77 -7.02 4.60
N PHE A 104 7.96 -6.43 4.43
CA PHE A 104 8.88 -6.85 3.37
C PHE A 104 9.84 -7.99 3.75
N VAL A 105 9.90 -8.41 5.02
CA VAL A 105 10.74 -9.56 5.44
C VAL A 105 10.02 -10.90 5.25
N GLN A 106 8.68 -10.92 5.10
CA GLN A 106 7.93 -12.16 4.86
C GLN A 106 7.89 -12.58 3.37
N GLU A 107 8.25 -11.70 2.43
CA GLU A 107 8.18 -11.98 0.98
C GLU A 107 9.51 -11.83 0.24
N VAL A 108 10.63 -12.10 0.90
CA VAL A 108 11.83 -12.50 0.16
C VAL A 108 12.06 -13.99 0.40
N PRO A 109 11.34 -14.91 -0.27
CA PRO A 109 12.01 -16.14 -0.63
C PRO A 109 13.18 -15.67 -1.48
N THR A 110 14.38 -15.87 -0.94
CA THR A 110 15.63 -15.66 -1.64
C THR A 110 15.43 -16.26 -3.03
N ARG A 111 15.31 -15.42 -4.07
CA ARG A 111 15.67 -15.87 -5.41
C ARG A 111 17.16 -16.15 -5.32
N ARG A 112 17.53 -17.33 -4.80
CA ARG A 112 18.73 -18.01 -5.25
C ARG A 112 18.54 -18.08 -6.75
N VAL A 113 19.20 -17.18 -7.45
CA VAL A 113 19.42 -17.30 -8.88
C VAL A 113 20.19 -18.61 -9.01
N ASN A 114 19.48 -19.70 -9.23
CA ASN A 114 20.08 -20.94 -9.69
C ASN A 114 20.62 -20.63 -11.09
N LEU A 115 21.89 -20.25 -11.15
CA LEU A 115 22.71 -20.30 -12.36
C LEU A 115 22.86 -21.77 -12.74
N SER A 116 21.83 -22.33 -13.35
CA SER A 116 21.96 -23.57 -14.09
C SER A 116 20.88 -23.67 -15.14
N LYS A 117 21.35 -23.84 -16.37
CA LYS A 117 20.63 -24.24 -17.58
C LYS A 117 19.88 -23.12 -18.29
N LYS A 118 20.55 -22.54 -19.29
CA LYS A 118 20.19 -22.68 -20.72
C LYS A 118 21.21 -21.92 -21.57
N LEU A 119 22.27 -22.61 -21.97
CA LEU A 119 22.87 -22.32 -23.28
C LEU A 119 21.98 -22.98 -24.33
N PRO A 120 21.60 -22.24 -25.37
CA PRO A 120 21.72 -22.81 -26.70
C PRO A 120 22.65 -21.95 -27.56
N MET A 121 23.58 -22.66 -28.19
CA MET A 121 24.46 -22.20 -29.26
C MET A 121 23.66 -21.56 -30.40
N ASN A 122 24.06 -20.35 -30.82
CA ASN A 122 24.26 -20.02 -32.23
C ASN A 122 24.74 -18.57 -32.37
N VAL A 123 26.04 -18.39 -32.63
CA VAL A 123 26.53 -17.22 -33.34
C VAL A 123 27.65 -17.71 -34.26
N GLY A 124 27.45 -17.54 -35.56
CA GLY A 124 28.38 -17.96 -36.60
C GLY A 124 29.75 -17.25 -36.54
N PRO A 125 30.70 -17.68 -37.37
CA PRO A 125 32.09 -17.28 -37.25
C PRO A 125 32.29 -15.82 -37.69
N ILE A 126 32.80 -14.98 -36.78
CA ILE A 126 33.32 -13.66 -37.13
C ILE A 126 34.75 -13.87 -37.63
N MET A 127 34.91 -13.80 -38.96
CA MET A 127 36.20 -13.73 -39.66
C MET A 127 36.94 -12.46 -39.26
N PHE A 128 38.06 -12.61 -38.52
CA PHE A 128 39.00 -11.53 -38.26
C PHE A 128 39.81 -11.23 -39.53
N ASN A 129 39.51 -10.11 -40.16
CA ASN A 129 40.21 -9.65 -41.35
C ASN A 129 41.50 -8.93 -40.94
N ARG A 130 42.64 -9.51 -41.33
CA ARG A 130 43.97 -8.89 -41.30
C ARG A 130 43.95 -7.59 -42.12
N LYS A 131 44.46 -6.50 -41.57
CA LYS A 131 45.06 -5.44 -42.38
C LYS A 131 46.38 -5.00 -41.77
N VAL A 132 47.43 -5.29 -42.52
CA VAL A 132 48.81 -4.86 -42.37
C VAL A 132 48.98 -3.63 -43.27
N ALA A 133 49.75 -2.63 -42.83
CA ALA A 133 50.46 -1.57 -43.57
C ALA A 133 50.47 -0.28 -42.72
N GLY A 134 51.58 0.41 -42.48
CA GLY A 134 52.94 0.27 -43.00
C GLY A 134 53.95 0.94 -42.08
#